data_AF-A0A1A0XCG9-F1
#
_entry.id   AF-A0A1A0XCG9-F1
#
_cell.length_a   1.000
_cell.length_b   1.000
_cell.length_c   1.000
_cell.angle_alpha   90.00
_cell.angle_beta   90.00
_cell.angle_gamma   90.00
#
_symmetry.space_group_name_H-M   'P 1'
#
loop_
_entity.id
_entity.type
_entity.pdbx_description
1 polymer ?
#
loop_
_entity_poly.entity_id
_entity_poly.type
_entity_poly.pdbx_seq_one_letter_code
_entity_poly.pdbx_strand_id
1 'polypeptide(L)'
;MTANEHLQAGHSGAAGEQVSVLLIADPGEPAALAERIADYLPERLQSPDRPERRWTTCVRRKPYLPDEQADFTDVIDTVDPSSEQEDIVVYLTDLPRREDTLPVVADVSVDHRFAPISVAGVGGVRIERRIRTVTELALARVLGEPELMPPGAARRYPCVQIKDGIRYLAPSGLRRLRLLSGMVRANRPWRLVTGLSKVLVGAFATGAIALATNTIWLFADTMGPWRMSAATVLSIVAMILWLLVEHELWERPKSPEERDRSVLYNTATVVTLVIGVIVLHVALFGLLLFTACLTLPPELLSRILGHGVNFSDYLTLAWLLASIATIGGALGSGLEDDAAVREAAYGVRQRQRIEQTRQPCQIGCSTGRQPGPGFV
;
A
#
# COMPACT_ATOMS: atom_id res chain seq x y z
N MET A 1 -4.70 0.94 71.27
CA MET A 1 -5.63 -0.05 71.83
C MET A 1 -7.04 0.37 71.42
N THR A 2 -7.66 -0.42 70.52
CA THR A 2 -9.12 -0.71 70.37
C THR A 2 -10.12 0.46 70.31
N ALA A 3 -11.17 0.49 69.49
CA ALA A 3 -11.72 -0.35 68.41
C ALA A 3 -13.01 0.34 67.88
N ASN A 4 -13.47 -0.13 66.71
CA ASN A 4 -14.83 -0.07 66.09
C ASN A 4 -15.25 1.20 65.34
N GLU A 5 -15.42 1.16 64.01
CA GLU A 5 -16.41 0.42 63.18
C GLU A 5 -17.80 1.07 63.18
N HIS A 6 -18.11 1.83 62.12
CA HIS A 6 -19.28 1.64 61.24
C HIS A 6 -19.42 2.85 60.31
N LEU A 7 -19.27 2.64 59.00
CA LEU A 7 -20.21 3.10 57.98
C LEU A 7 -19.82 2.49 56.62
N GLN A 8 -20.24 1.25 56.40
CA GLN A 8 -20.59 0.79 55.05
C GLN A 8 -21.95 1.38 54.71
N ALA A 9 -22.08 1.94 53.50
CA ALA A 9 -22.87 1.33 52.43
C ALA A 9 -23.32 2.38 51.40
N GLY A 10 -23.16 2.01 50.12
CA GLY A 10 -24.15 2.34 49.11
C GLY A 10 -23.72 3.35 48.06
N HIS A 11 -22.88 2.92 47.11
CA HIS A 11 -23.06 3.25 45.68
C HIS A 11 -22.64 2.04 44.84
N SER A 12 -23.41 0.95 44.96
CA SER A 12 -23.44 -0.09 43.93
C SER A 12 -24.52 0.34 42.93
N GLY A 13 -24.12 1.18 41.97
CA GLY A 13 -24.89 1.43 40.75
C GLY A 13 -24.36 0.47 39.68
N ALA A 14 -25.25 -0.28 39.04
CA ALA A 14 -24.95 -1.30 38.04
C ALA A 14 -23.86 -0.86 37.05
N ALA A 15 -22.64 -1.36 37.24
CA ALA A 15 -21.55 -1.16 36.30
C ALA A 15 -21.79 -2.11 35.13
N GLY A 16 -22.49 -1.61 34.10
CA GLY A 16 -22.58 -2.31 32.83
C GLY A 16 -21.17 -2.69 32.36
N GLU A 17 -21.01 -3.93 31.91
CA GLU A 17 -19.73 -4.48 31.46
C GLU A 17 -19.11 -3.54 30.41
N GLN A 18 -17.99 -2.89 30.75
CA GLN A 18 -17.30 -2.00 29.83
C GLN A 18 -16.18 -2.77 29.15
N VAL A 19 -16.22 -2.87 27.82
CA VAL A 19 -15.18 -3.53 27.02
C VAL A 19 -14.45 -2.45 26.22
N SER A 20 -13.15 -2.34 26.46
CA SER A 20 -12.28 -1.37 25.82
C SER A 20 -11.41 -2.03 24.74
N VAL A 21 -11.36 -1.42 23.55
CA VAL A 21 -10.58 -1.92 22.41
C VAL A 21 -9.59 -0.84 21.97
N LEU A 22 -8.31 -1.15 22.03
CA LEU A 22 -7.24 -0.31 21.51
C LEU A 22 -6.88 -0.73 20.09
N LEU A 23 -7.06 0.18 19.13
CA LEU A 23 -6.62 0.02 17.74
C LEU A 23 -5.26 0.69 17.57
N ILE A 24 -4.19 -0.11 17.57
CA ILE A 24 -2.86 0.36 17.19
C ILE A 24 -2.73 0.25 15.69
N ALA A 25 -2.18 1.25 15.00
CA ALA A 25 -2.05 1.20 13.56
C ALA A 25 -0.74 1.80 13.03
N ASP A 26 -0.28 1.19 11.94
CA ASP A 26 0.80 1.72 11.12
C ASP A 26 0.41 3.04 10.45
N PRO A 27 1.38 3.96 10.26
CA PRO A 27 1.13 5.25 9.63
C PRO A 27 0.58 5.09 8.20
N GLY A 28 -0.28 6.01 7.78
CA GLY A 28 -0.85 6.03 6.43
C GLY A 28 -2.25 5.40 6.34
N GLU A 29 -2.44 4.46 5.42
CA GLU A 29 -3.77 3.84 5.18
C GLU A 29 -4.26 3.01 6.38
N PRO A 30 -3.42 2.22 7.09
CA PRO A 30 -3.85 1.47 8.27
C PRO A 30 -4.39 2.38 9.38
N ALA A 31 -3.71 3.49 9.69
CA ALA A 31 -4.21 4.48 10.66
C ALA A 31 -5.56 5.08 10.28
N ALA A 32 -5.75 5.46 9.01
CA ALA A 32 -7.02 5.99 8.54
C ALA A 32 -8.15 4.93 8.61
N LEU A 33 -7.83 3.65 8.38
CA LEU A 33 -8.77 2.55 8.54
C LEU A 33 -9.10 2.29 10.01
N ALA A 34 -8.11 2.38 10.91
CA ALA A 34 -8.29 2.23 12.34
C ALA A 34 -9.29 3.26 12.89
N GLU A 35 -9.18 4.51 12.48
CA GLU A 35 -10.12 5.58 12.84
C GLU A 35 -11.55 5.26 12.38
N ARG A 36 -11.72 4.89 11.11
CA ARG A 36 -13.05 4.50 10.57
C ARG A 36 -13.62 3.22 11.19
N ILE A 37 -12.79 2.39 11.81
CA ILE A 37 -13.21 1.18 12.53
C ILE A 37 -13.57 1.54 13.96
N ALA A 38 -12.79 2.39 14.63
CA ALA A 38 -13.09 2.90 15.95
C ALA A 38 -14.46 3.58 16.00
N ASP A 39 -14.79 4.39 14.99
CA ASP A 39 -16.11 5.05 14.92
C ASP A 39 -17.26 4.05 14.70
N TYR A 40 -16.98 2.92 14.05
CA TYR A 40 -17.99 1.94 13.62
C TYR A 40 -18.25 0.84 14.66
N LEU A 41 -17.22 0.39 15.37
CA LEU A 41 -17.31 -0.77 16.27
C LEU A 41 -18.31 -0.60 17.42
N PRO A 42 -18.36 0.55 18.15
CA PRO A 42 -19.24 0.69 19.30
C PRO A 42 -20.73 0.54 18.96
N GLU A 43 -21.17 1.05 17.82
CA GLU A 43 -22.55 0.89 17.35
C GLU A 43 -22.80 -0.53 16.85
N ARG A 44 -21.82 -1.10 16.13
CA ARG A 44 -21.96 -2.41 15.51
C ARG A 44 -22.00 -3.58 16.50
N LEU A 45 -21.23 -3.50 17.58
CA LEU A 45 -21.05 -4.56 18.57
C LEU A 45 -22.02 -4.46 19.75
N GLN A 46 -22.89 -3.45 19.76
CA GLN A 46 -24.06 -3.45 20.64
C GLN A 46 -24.92 -4.66 20.31
N SER A 47 -24.98 -5.60 21.24
CA SER A 47 -25.81 -6.80 21.11
C SER A 47 -27.17 -6.56 21.77
N PRO A 48 -28.29 -6.89 21.10
CA PRO A 48 -29.61 -6.95 21.74
C PRO A 48 -29.62 -7.87 22.97
N ASP A 49 -28.78 -8.90 22.97
CA ASP A 49 -28.71 -9.89 24.04
C ASP A 49 -27.90 -9.40 25.26
N ARG A 50 -27.09 -8.34 25.11
CA ARG A 50 -26.35 -7.68 26.20
C ARG A 50 -26.41 -6.15 26.09
N PRO A 51 -27.58 -5.54 26.33
CA PRO A 51 -27.78 -4.10 26.15
C PRO A 51 -26.98 -3.24 27.16
N GLU A 52 -26.56 -3.84 28.28
CA GLU A 52 -25.79 -3.14 29.32
C GLU A 52 -24.30 -3.03 29.00
N ARG A 53 -23.79 -3.80 28.03
CA ARG A 53 -22.36 -3.79 27.67
C ARG A 53 -22.02 -2.55 26.84
N ARG A 54 -21.10 -1.73 27.34
CA ARG A 54 -20.61 -0.54 26.63
C ARG A 54 -19.25 -0.79 26.02
N TRP A 55 -19.12 -0.41 24.75
CA TRP A 55 -17.88 -0.52 24.01
C TRP A 55 -17.21 0.84 23.90
N THR A 56 -15.92 0.90 24.24
CA THR A 56 -15.09 2.10 24.03
C THR A 56 -13.90 1.75 23.15
N THR A 57 -13.60 2.60 22.18
CA THR A 57 -12.51 2.39 21.23
C THR A 57 -11.54 3.56 21.25
N CYS A 58 -10.25 3.26 21.31
CA CYS A 58 -9.17 4.24 21.19
C CYS A 58 -8.30 3.89 20.00
N VAL A 59 -7.71 4.90 19.34
CA VAL A 59 -6.77 4.69 18.23
C VAL A 59 -5.42 5.27 18.60
N ARG A 60 -4.36 4.47 18.41
CA ARG A 60 -2.98 4.91 18.60
C ARG A 60 -2.16 4.66 17.34
N ARG A 61 -1.58 5.73 16.81
CA ARG A 61 -0.70 5.66 15.64
C ARG A 61 0.73 5.41 16.11
N LYS A 62 1.19 4.16 16.03
CA LYS A 62 2.56 3.79 16.40
C LYS A 62 3.01 2.53 15.65
N PRO A 63 4.08 2.59 14.85
CA PRO A 63 4.63 1.41 14.19
C PRO A 63 5.46 0.59 15.19
N TYR A 64 5.17 -0.71 15.29
CA TYR A 64 5.89 -1.62 16.20
C TYR A 64 6.76 -2.65 15.46
N LEU A 65 6.26 -3.20 14.36
CA LEU A 65 6.90 -4.33 13.68
C LEU A 65 7.92 -3.91 12.62
N PRO A 66 9.22 -4.24 12.74
CA PRO A 66 10.17 -4.02 11.66
C PRO A 66 10.20 -5.17 10.63
N ASP A 67 9.79 -6.38 11.01
CA ASP A 67 9.87 -7.59 10.19
C ASP A 67 8.49 -8.18 9.88
N GLU A 68 8.29 -8.55 8.62
CA GLU A 68 7.07 -9.11 8.03
C GLU A 68 6.91 -10.61 8.30
N GLN A 69 8.05 -11.28 8.53
CA GLN A 69 8.14 -12.71 8.85
C GLN A 69 8.41 -12.96 10.33
N ALA A 70 8.37 -11.91 11.17
CA ALA A 70 8.45 -12.06 12.62
C ALA A 70 7.46 -13.13 13.09
N ASP A 71 7.95 -14.03 13.93
CA ASP A 71 7.09 -15.03 14.54
C ASP A 71 6.02 -14.31 15.37
N PHE A 72 4.87 -14.94 15.53
CA PHE A 72 3.77 -14.31 16.25
C PHE A 72 4.15 -14.00 17.71
N THR A 73 4.98 -14.83 18.34
CA THR A 73 5.57 -14.57 19.66
C THR A 73 6.37 -13.26 19.68
N ASP A 74 7.27 -13.05 18.72
CA ASP A 74 8.07 -11.83 18.63
C ASP A 74 7.19 -10.58 18.45
N VAL A 75 6.07 -10.72 17.72
CA VAL A 75 5.10 -9.63 17.55
C VAL A 75 4.42 -9.29 18.88
N ILE A 76 4.01 -10.31 19.64
CA ILE A 76 3.40 -10.13 20.97
C ILE A 76 4.40 -9.42 21.89
N ASP A 77 5.64 -9.90 21.95
CA ASP A 77 6.69 -9.35 22.81
C ASP A 77 7.05 -7.90 22.44
N THR A 78 7.04 -7.57 21.15
CA THR A 78 7.37 -6.22 20.67
C THR A 78 6.26 -5.20 20.94
N VAL A 79 5.00 -5.60 20.77
CA VAL A 79 3.85 -4.72 21.01
C VAL A 79 3.55 -4.61 22.50
N ASP A 80 3.80 -5.69 23.25
CA ASP A 80 3.47 -5.87 24.66
C ASP A 80 2.03 -5.48 24.99
N PRO A 81 1.03 -6.21 24.46
CA PRO A 81 -0.39 -5.88 24.67
C PRO A 81 -0.80 -5.92 26.14
N SER A 82 -0.07 -6.66 26.99
CA SER A 82 -0.32 -6.76 28.42
C SER A 82 0.02 -5.49 29.19
N SER A 83 0.84 -4.60 28.61
CA SER A 83 1.19 -3.30 29.19
C SER A 83 0.14 -2.22 28.95
N GLU A 84 -0.82 -2.47 28.07
CA GLU A 84 -1.90 -1.54 27.73
C GLU A 84 -3.05 -1.63 28.74
N GLN A 85 -3.79 -0.54 28.90
CA GLN A 85 -4.88 -0.48 29.88
C GLN A 85 -6.18 -1.07 29.34
N GLU A 86 -6.29 -1.16 28.02
CA GLU A 86 -7.45 -1.65 27.31
C GLU A 86 -7.56 -3.18 27.33
N ASP A 87 -8.79 -3.69 27.31
CA ASP A 87 -9.07 -5.11 27.42
C ASP A 87 -8.58 -5.91 26.21
N ILE A 88 -8.60 -5.29 25.02
CA ILE A 88 -8.25 -5.95 23.75
C ILE A 88 -7.41 -5.01 22.90
N VAL A 89 -6.32 -5.52 22.36
CA VAL A 89 -5.44 -4.78 21.46
C VAL A 89 -5.55 -5.35 20.04
N VAL A 90 -5.95 -4.51 19.08
CA VAL A 90 -5.99 -4.84 17.66
C VAL A 90 -4.93 -4.02 16.93
N TYR A 91 -4.02 -4.68 16.23
CA TYR A 91 -2.94 -4.01 15.52
C TYR A 91 -3.14 -4.06 14.00
N LEU A 92 -3.27 -2.91 13.34
CA LEU A 92 -3.47 -2.79 11.90
C LEU A 92 -2.14 -2.46 11.21
N THR A 93 -1.64 -3.38 10.38
CA THR A 93 -0.35 -3.23 9.70
C THR A 93 -0.47 -3.34 8.18
N ASP A 94 0.32 -2.56 7.45
CA ASP A 94 0.50 -2.69 6.00
C ASP A 94 1.53 -3.77 5.62
N LEU A 95 2.20 -4.39 6.61
CA LEU A 95 3.13 -5.50 6.38
C LEU A 95 2.41 -6.72 5.79
N PRO A 96 2.83 -7.25 4.63
CA PRO A 96 2.22 -8.40 3.99
C PRO A 96 2.66 -9.71 4.65
N ARG A 97 2.00 -10.07 5.75
CA ARG A 97 2.28 -11.31 6.50
C ARG A 97 1.90 -12.56 5.71
N ARG A 98 2.73 -13.60 5.81
CA ARG A 98 2.59 -14.86 5.08
C ARG A 98 3.05 -16.04 5.92
N GLU A 99 2.47 -17.19 5.61
CA GLU A 99 2.96 -18.51 5.98
C GLU A 99 3.35 -19.21 4.68
N ASP A 100 4.65 -19.36 4.46
CA ASP A 100 5.24 -19.69 3.15
C ASP A 100 4.70 -18.77 2.02
N THR A 101 3.79 -19.30 1.20
CA THR A 101 3.17 -18.60 0.08
C THR A 101 1.71 -18.19 0.34
N LEU A 102 1.17 -18.51 1.52
CA LEU A 102 -0.21 -18.25 1.90
C LEU A 102 -0.31 -16.90 2.62
N PRO A 103 -1.12 -15.95 2.12
CA PRO A 103 -1.33 -14.67 2.78
C PRO A 103 -2.08 -14.84 4.09
N VAL A 104 -1.52 -14.28 5.16
CA VAL A 104 -2.15 -14.19 6.48
C VAL A 104 -2.95 -12.90 6.55
N VAL A 105 -4.20 -12.97 6.98
CA VAL A 105 -5.05 -11.77 7.17
C VAL A 105 -5.01 -11.28 8.61
N ALA A 106 -4.92 -12.20 9.57
CA ALA A 106 -4.83 -11.87 10.98
C ALA A 106 -4.23 -13.04 11.74
N ASP A 107 -3.45 -12.76 12.78
CA ASP A 107 -3.20 -13.72 13.86
C ASP A 107 -3.99 -13.25 15.08
N VAL A 108 -4.43 -14.17 15.94
CA VAL A 108 -5.24 -13.87 17.13
C VAL A 108 -4.73 -14.70 18.29
N SER A 109 -4.28 -14.03 19.35
CA SER A 109 -3.97 -14.64 20.63
C SER A 109 -5.10 -14.35 21.61
N VAL A 110 -5.71 -15.42 22.13
CA VAL A 110 -6.75 -15.31 23.18
C VAL A 110 -6.09 -14.98 24.51
N ASP A 111 -4.95 -15.61 24.80
CA ASP A 111 -4.23 -15.45 26.08
C ASP A 111 -3.73 -14.02 26.27
N HIS A 112 -3.22 -13.40 25.21
CA HIS A 112 -2.73 -12.01 25.23
C HIS A 112 -3.79 -10.98 24.81
N ARG A 113 -5.04 -11.42 24.54
CA ARG A 113 -6.13 -10.58 24.00
C ARG A 113 -5.69 -9.66 22.86
N PHE A 114 -4.91 -10.22 21.94
CA PHE A 114 -4.18 -9.47 20.92
C PHE A 114 -4.46 -10.00 19.52
N ALA A 115 -4.70 -9.10 18.57
CA ALA A 115 -5.02 -9.45 17.19
C ALA A 115 -4.35 -8.52 16.16
N PRO A 116 -3.16 -8.86 15.63
CA PRO A 116 -2.60 -8.18 14.48
C PRO A 116 -3.31 -8.58 13.19
N ILE A 117 -3.70 -7.59 12.39
CA ILE A 117 -4.41 -7.68 11.13
C ILE A 117 -3.55 -7.08 10.02
N SER A 118 -3.25 -7.87 8.99
CA SER A 118 -2.54 -7.41 7.79
C SER A 118 -3.50 -6.81 6.77
N VAL A 119 -3.41 -5.49 6.58
CA VAL A 119 -4.14 -4.73 5.57
C VAL A 119 -3.78 -5.20 4.16
N ALA A 120 -2.50 -5.48 3.90
CA ALA A 120 -2.08 -6.05 2.62
C ALA A 120 -2.69 -7.46 2.39
N GLY A 121 -2.78 -8.28 3.44
CA GLY A 121 -3.36 -9.63 3.40
C GLY A 121 -4.85 -9.68 3.03
N VAL A 122 -5.63 -8.63 3.33
CA VAL A 122 -7.05 -8.55 2.93
C VAL A 122 -7.26 -8.19 1.45
N GLY A 123 -6.23 -7.61 0.81
CA GLY A 123 -6.14 -7.25 -0.61
C GLY A 123 -6.77 -5.91 -1.00
N GLY A 124 -6.56 -5.47 -2.25
CA GLY A 124 -6.77 -4.09 -2.71
C GLY A 124 -8.22 -3.65 -3.01
N VAL A 125 -9.22 -4.51 -2.81
CA VAL A 125 -10.62 -4.24 -3.21
C VAL A 125 -11.55 -4.38 -2.00
N ARG A 126 -12.40 -3.36 -1.76
CA ARG A 126 -13.34 -3.29 -0.62
C ARG A 126 -12.62 -3.51 0.73
N ILE A 127 -11.44 -2.90 0.90
CA ILE A 127 -10.57 -3.08 2.07
C ILE A 127 -11.31 -2.80 3.37
N GLU A 128 -11.97 -1.65 3.48
CA GLU A 128 -12.64 -1.23 4.71
C GLU A 128 -13.68 -2.27 5.17
N ARG A 129 -14.52 -2.75 4.24
CA ARG A 129 -15.50 -3.81 4.55
C ARG A 129 -14.81 -5.10 5.02
N ARG A 130 -13.69 -5.48 4.38
CA ARG A 130 -12.96 -6.70 4.71
C ARG A 130 -12.24 -6.59 6.05
N ILE A 131 -11.65 -5.44 6.36
CA ILE A 131 -11.00 -5.23 7.65
C ILE A 131 -12.03 -5.21 8.75
N ARG A 132 -13.17 -4.50 8.59
CA ARG A 132 -14.28 -4.58 9.55
C ARG A 132 -14.69 -6.03 9.83
N THR A 133 -14.84 -6.84 8.78
CA THR A 133 -15.17 -8.26 8.92
C THR A 133 -14.09 -9.04 9.69
N VAL A 134 -12.80 -8.78 9.42
CA VAL A 134 -11.68 -9.48 10.08
C VAL A 134 -11.51 -8.99 11.53
N THR A 135 -11.74 -7.71 11.82
CA THR A 135 -11.74 -7.15 13.17
C THR A 135 -12.89 -7.73 13.99
N GLU A 136 -14.12 -7.74 13.47
CA GLU A 136 -15.27 -8.39 14.14
C GLU A 136 -14.99 -9.88 14.39
N LEU A 137 -14.41 -10.59 13.42
CA LEU A 137 -13.99 -11.99 13.57
C LEU A 137 -12.94 -12.18 14.68
N ALA A 138 -11.93 -11.30 14.74
CA ALA A 138 -10.88 -11.36 15.74
C ALA A 138 -11.43 -11.07 17.16
N LEU A 139 -12.26 -10.02 17.30
CA LEU A 139 -12.90 -9.68 18.56
C LEU A 139 -13.80 -10.80 19.08
N ALA A 140 -14.64 -11.38 18.21
CA ALA A 140 -15.46 -12.54 18.53
C ALA A 140 -14.61 -13.72 19.02
N ARG A 141 -13.41 -13.90 18.45
CA ARG A 141 -12.51 -14.99 18.84
C ARG A 141 -11.79 -14.73 20.16
N VAL A 142 -11.31 -13.51 20.39
CA VAL A 142 -10.66 -13.09 21.65
C VAL A 142 -11.62 -13.19 22.82
N LEU A 143 -12.87 -12.74 22.63
CA LEU A 143 -13.91 -12.78 23.66
C LEU A 143 -14.54 -14.16 23.85
N GLY A 144 -14.33 -15.10 22.92
CA GLY A 144 -15.00 -16.39 22.92
C GLY A 144 -16.51 -16.30 22.63
N GLU A 145 -16.95 -15.24 21.97
CA GLU A 145 -18.36 -14.94 21.70
C GLU A 145 -18.68 -15.13 20.21
N PRO A 146 -19.16 -16.33 19.79
CA PRO A 146 -19.40 -16.62 18.38
C PRO A 146 -20.54 -15.79 17.76
N GLU A 147 -21.43 -15.23 18.59
CA GLU A 147 -22.53 -14.34 18.17
C GLU A 147 -22.05 -13.02 17.56
N LEU A 148 -20.85 -12.57 17.97
CA LEU A 148 -20.20 -11.38 17.40
C LEU A 148 -19.60 -11.66 16.01
N MET A 149 -19.45 -12.93 15.60
CA MET A 149 -18.85 -13.25 14.31
C MET A 149 -19.74 -12.82 13.14
N PRO A 150 -19.19 -12.16 12.11
CA PRO A 150 -19.95 -11.81 10.92
C PRO A 150 -20.43 -13.06 10.18
N PRO A 151 -21.64 -13.04 9.58
CA PRO A 151 -22.17 -14.19 8.84
C PRO A 151 -21.22 -14.66 7.73
N GLY A 152 -20.84 -15.95 7.79
CA GLY A 152 -19.96 -16.57 6.81
C GLY A 152 -18.48 -16.17 6.90
N ALA A 153 -18.06 -15.41 7.92
CA ALA A 153 -16.66 -15.03 8.13
C ALA A 153 -15.76 -16.26 8.35
N ALA A 154 -16.18 -17.20 9.21
CA ALA A 154 -15.44 -18.44 9.47
C ALA A 154 -15.24 -19.30 8.20
N ARG A 155 -16.24 -19.35 7.31
CA ARG A 155 -16.11 -20.05 6.01
C ARG A 155 -15.21 -19.29 5.04
N ARG A 156 -15.22 -17.96 5.12
CA ARG A 156 -14.46 -17.09 4.22
C ARG A 156 -12.99 -17.03 4.58
N TYR A 157 -12.64 -17.05 5.86
CA TYR A 157 -11.27 -16.94 6.36
C TYR A 157 -10.90 -18.23 7.09
N PRO A 158 -10.26 -19.21 6.39
CA PRO A 158 -9.83 -20.43 7.03
C PRO A 158 -8.76 -20.15 8.07
N CYS A 159 -8.74 -20.93 9.15
CA CYS A 159 -7.81 -20.74 10.25
C CYS A 159 -6.96 -21.99 10.53
N VAL A 160 -5.76 -21.76 11.07
CA VAL A 160 -4.81 -22.79 11.50
C VAL A 160 -4.37 -22.46 12.93
N GLN A 161 -4.16 -23.49 13.76
CA GLN A 161 -3.62 -23.33 15.10
C GLN A 161 -2.11 -23.10 15.04
N ILE A 162 -1.63 -22.11 15.80
CA ILE A 162 -0.21 -21.77 15.93
C ILE A 162 0.16 -21.75 17.42
N LYS A 163 1.46 -21.68 17.73
CA LYS A 163 1.99 -21.84 19.09
C LYS A 163 1.32 -20.92 20.13
N ASP A 164 1.07 -19.66 19.78
CA ASP A 164 0.51 -18.64 20.69
C ASP A 164 -0.86 -18.11 20.24
N GLY A 165 -1.60 -18.89 19.45
CA GLY A 165 -2.94 -18.50 19.04
C GLY A 165 -3.42 -19.14 17.73
N ILE A 166 -4.19 -18.36 16.97
CA ILE A 166 -4.85 -18.82 15.75
C ILE A 166 -4.51 -17.88 14.60
N ARG A 167 -4.10 -18.46 13.48
CA ARG A 167 -3.78 -17.77 12.25
C ARG A 167 -4.95 -17.85 11.28
N TYR A 168 -5.47 -16.71 10.87
CA TYR A 168 -6.47 -16.60 9.80
C TYR A 168 -5.81 -16.31 8.47
N LEU A 169 -6.12 -17.13 7.48
CA LEU A 169 -5.60 -17.03 6.12
C LEU A 169 -6.59 -16.31 5.20
N ALA A 170 -6.09 -15.79 4.08
CA ALA A 170 -6.95 -15.29 3.01
C ALA A 170 -7.92 -16.40 2.49
N PRO A 171 -9.12 -16.06 1.97
CA PRO A 171 -10.07 -17.02 1.38
C PRO A 171 -9.47 -17.85 0.25
N SER A 172 -9.85 -19.12 0.07
CA SER A 172 -9.36 -19.99 -1.02
C SER A 172 -9.64 -19.39 -2.41
N GLY A 173 -8.73 -19.63 -3.38
CA GLY A 173 -8.79 -19.09 -4.74
C GLY A 173 -7.66 -18.10 -5.05
N LEU A 174 -8.01 -16.88 -5.47
CA LEU A 174 -7.09 -15.81 -5.91
C LEU A 174 -6.22 -15.20 -4.78
N ARG A 175 -5.80 -15.98 -3.77
CA ARG A 175 -5.05 -15.51 -2.59
C ARG A 175 -3.82 -14.68 -2.95
N ARG A 176 -3.01 -15.19 -3.87
CA ARG A 176 -1.78 -14.51 -4.32
C ARG A 176 -2.07 -13.19 -5.03
N LEU A 177 -3.05 -13.17 -5.95
CA LEU A 177 -3.50 -11.93 -6.61
C LEU A 177 -4.09 -10.94 -5.61
N ARG A 178 -4.79 -11.45 -4.60
CA ARG A 178 -5.39 -10.61 -3.56
C ARG A 178 -4.31 -9.93 -2.74
N LEU A 179 -3.30 -10.67 -2.29
CA LEU A 179 -2.14 -10.10 -1.61
C LEU A 179 -1.39 -9.09 -2.50
N LEU A 180 -1.08 -9.47 -3.74
CA LEU A 180 -0.47 -8.57 -4.73
C LEU A 180 -1.29 -7.29 -4.90
N SER A 181 -2.61 -7.38 -5.03
CA SER A 181 -3.48 -6.20 -5.15
C SER A 181 -3.47 -5.34 -3.89
N GLY A 182 -3.30 -5.94 -2.71
CA GLY A 182 -3.14 -5.22 -1.44
C GLY A 182 -1.82 -4.47 -1.40
N MET A 183 -0.72 -5.12 -1.82
CA MET A 183 0.61 -4.52 -1.89
C MET A 183 0.68 -3.41 -2.94
N VAL A 184 0.19 -3.65 -4.16
CA VAL A 184 0.11 -2.63 -5.23
C VAL A 184 -0.68 -1.42 -4.75
N ARG A 185 -1.78 -1.63 -4.01
CA ARG A 185 -2.55 -0.51 -3.48
C ARG A 185 -1.83 0.22 -2.34
N ALA A 186 -1.11 -0.49 -1.49
CA ALA A 186 -0.28 0.10 -0.45
C ALA A 186 0.82 1.01 -1.04
N ASN A 187 1.30 0.70 -2.27
CA ASN A 187 2.19 1.57 -3.03
C ASN A 187 1.50 2.84 -3.57
N ARG A 188 0.17 2.99 -3.44
CA ARG A 188 -0.64 4.15 -3.87
C ARG A 188 -0.31 4.62 -5.31
N PRO A 189 -0.56 3.79 -6.34
CA PRO A 189 -0.17 4.07 -7.74
C PRO A 189 -0.77 5.36 -8.32
N TRP A 190 -1.88 5.86 -7.77
CA TRP A 190 -2.45 7.14 -8.19
C TRP A 190 -1.58 8.34 -7.80
N ARG A 191 -0.75 8.23 -6.75
CA ARG A 191 0.22 9.27 -6.37
C ARG A 191 1.41 9.32 -7.32
N LEU A 192 1.71 8.24 -8.05
CA LEU A 192 2.74 8.26 -9.10
C LEU A 192 2.37 9.29 -10.18
N VAL A 193 1.11 9.38 -10.57
CA VAL A 193 0.66 10.35 -11.58
C VAL A 193 0.92 11.80 -11.15
N THR A 194 0.65 12.12 -9.88
CA THR A 194 0.93 13.45 -9.31
C THR A 194 2.42 13.69 -9.06
N GLY A 195 3.17 12.63 -8.72
CA GLY A 195 4.60 12.66 -8.47
C GLY A 195 5.48 12.59 -9.73
N LEU A 196 4.89 12.47 -10.92
CA LEU A 196 5.56 12.43 -12.22
C LEU A 196 5.22 13.68 -13.05
N SER A 197 4.92 14.81 -12.41
CA SER A 197 4.50 16.02 -13.12
C SER A 197 5.58 16.54 -14.07
N LYS A 198 6.87 16.48 -13.70
CA LYS A 198 7.98 16.91 -14.56
C LYS A 198 8.22 15.92 -15.70
N VAL A 199 8.03 14.62 -15.43
CA VAL A 199 8.03 13.56 -16.46
C VAL A 199 6.96 13.82 -17.51
N LEU A 200 5.73 14.13 -17.07
CA LEU A 200 4.62 14.45 -17.97
C LEU A 200 4.94 15.69 -18.82
N VAL A 201 5.51 16.75 -18.23
CA VAL A 201 5.90 17.96 -18.95
C VAL A 201 6.99 17.68 -19.99
N GLY A 202 8.06 16.96 -19.62
CA GLY A 202 9.14 16.61 -20.55
C GLY A 202 8.69 15.67 -21.67
N ALA A 203 7.83 14.70 -21.33
CA ALA A 203 7.20 13.82 -22.30
C ALA A 203 6.31 14.61 -23.27
N PHE A 204 5.46 15.50 -22.75
CA PHE A 204 4.57 16.31 -23.56
C PHE A 204 5.34 17.24 -24.49
N ALA A 205 6.40 17.91 -24.00
CA ALA A 205 7.27 18.72 -24.83
C ALA A 205 7.90 17.90 -25.97
N THR A 206 8.36 16.69 -25.68
CA THR A 206 8.86 15.75 -26.70
C THR A 206 7.79 15.44 -27.75
N GLY A 207 6.56 15.13 -27.31
CA GLY A 207 5.44 14.88 -28.20
C GLY A 207 5.05 16.08 -29.05
N ALA A 208 5.05 17.29 -28.48
CA ALA A 208 4.74 18.53 -29.18
C ALA A 208 5.79 18.86 -30.25
N ILE A 209 7.08 18.63 -29.97
CA ILE A 209 8.15 18.77 -30.98
C ILE A 209 7.97 17.75 -32.10
N ALA A 210 7.66 16.49 -31.78
CA ALA A 210 7.37 15.47 -32.78
C ALA A 210 6.15 15.83 -33.63
N LEU A 211 5.09 16.39 -33.02
CA LEU A 211 3.89 16.88 -33.71
C LEU A 211 4.21 18.00 -34.69
N ALA A 212 5.23 18.82 -34.47
CA ALA A 212 5.60 19.90 -35.38
C ALA A 212 6.24 19.42 -36.70
N THR A 213 6.49 18.12 -36.87
CA THR A 213 7.22 17.57 -38.02
C THR A 213 6.34 16.68 -38.89
N ASN A 214 6.24 17.03 -40.18
CA ASN A 214 5.43 16.28 -41.16
C ASN A 214 5.81 14.80 -41.29
N THR A 215 7.08 14.45 -41.06
CA THR A 215 7.57 13.06 -41.10
C THR A 215 6.82 12.17 -40.12
N ILE A 216 6.47 12.68 -38.94
CA ILE A 216 5.75 11.91 -37.93
C ILE A 216 4.31 11.66 -38.39
N TRP A 217 3.70 12.61 -39.09
CA TRP A 217 2.33 12.48 -39.62
C TRP A 217 2.29 11.37 -40.67
N LEU A 218 3.27 11.36 -41.58
CA LEU A 218 3.41 10.33 -42.61
C LEU A 218 3.71 8.94 -42.01
N PHE A 219 4.50 8.85 -40.95
CA PHE A 219 4.73 7.58 -40.26
C PHE A 219 3.49 7.06 -39.55
N ALA A 220 2.70 7.93 -38.91
CA ALA A 220 1.46 7.53 -38.25
C ALA A 220 0.46 6.95 -39.25
N ASP A 221 0.36 7.54 -40.45
CA ASP A 221 -0.53 7.08 -41.51
C ASP A 221 -0.10 5.71 -42.10
N THR A 222 1.21 5.50 -42.28
CA THR A 222 1.73 4.32 -43.00
C THR A 222 2.10 3.12 -42.12
N MET A 223 2.26 3.28 -40.81
CA MET A 223 2.77 2.21 -39.94
C MET A 223 1.79 1.03 -39.77
N GLY A 224 0.49 1.24 -39.89
CA GLY A 224 -0.51 0.22 -39.62
C GLY A 224 -0.56 -0.23 -38.14
N PRO A 225 -1.63 -0.91 -37.72
CA PRO A 225 -1.94 -1.12 -36.30
C PRO A 225 -0.94 -2.01 -35.55
N TRP A 226 -0.31 -2.98 -36.24
CA TRP A 226 0.69 -3.87 -35.61
C TRP A 226 1.96 -3.11 -35.21
N ARG A 227 2.53 -2.29 -36.10
CA ARG A 227 3.76 -1.54 -35.81
C ARG A 227 3.51 -0.48 -34.73
N MET A 228 2.32 0.15 -34.75
CA MET A 228 1.87 1.09 -33.71
C MET A 228 1.75 0.42 -32.34
N SER A 229 1.16 -0.77 -32.30
CA SER A 229 1.05 -1.57 -31.08
C SER A 229 2.43 -1.98 -30.56
N ALA A 230 3.32 -2.45 -31.43
CA ALA A 230 4.70 -2.80 -31.08
C ALA A 230 5.47 -1.58 -30.54
N ALA A 231 5.35 -0.40 -31.17
CA ALA A 231 5.98 0.83 -30.71
C ALA A 231 5.47 1.26 -29.33
N THR A 232 4.17 1.09 -29.07
CA THR A 232 3.57 1.37 -27.75
C THR A 232 4.09 0.43 -26.67
N VAL A 233 4.10 -0.88 -26.95
CA VAL A 233 4.63 -1.88 -26.01
C VAL A 233 6.11 -1.61 -25.74
N LEU A 234 6.91 -1.37 -26.78
CA LEU A 234 8.33 -1.09 -26.64
C LEU A 234 8.58 0.18 -25.81
N SER A 235 7.81 1.24 -26.05
CA SER A 235 7.88 2.50 -25.32
C SER A 235 7.53 2.33 -23.83
N ILE A 236 6.45 1.61 -23.51
CA ILE A 236 6.06 1.32 -22.14
C ILE A 236 7.15 0.50 -21.44
N VAL A 237 7.69 -0.54 -22.10
CA VAL A 237 8.77 -1.36 -21.54
C VAL A 237 10.03 -0.52 -21.30
N ALA A 238 10.43 0.34 -22.24
CA ALA A 238 11.59 1.20 -22.09
C ALA A 238 11.43 2.16 -20.90
N MET A 239 10.27 2.79 -20.76
CA MET A 239 9.96 3.67 -19.62
C MET A 239 9.98 2.93 -18.28
N ILE A 240 9.42 1.72 -18.21
CA ILE A 240 9.47 0.90 -16.99
C ILE A 240 10.92 0.54 -16.64
N LEU A 241 11.70 0.07 -17.61
CA LEU A 241 13.11 -0.26 -17.41
C LEU A 241 13.92 0.96 -16.95
N TRP A 242 13.65 2.12 -17.54
CA TRP A 242 14.25 3.38 -17.13
C TRP A 242 13.95 3.72 -15.67
N LEU A 243 12.68 3.71 -15.26
CA LEU A 243 12.28 3.98 -13.87
C LEU A 243 12.86 2.96 -12.88
N LEU A 244 12.96 1.69 -13.29
CA LEU A 244 13.57 0.64 -12.47
C LEU A 244 15.06 0.87 -12.22
N VAL A 245 15.80 1.27 -13.26
CA VAL A 245 17.24 1.51 -13.19
C VAL A 245 17.55 2.82 -12.46
N GLU A 246 16.91 3.91 -12.87
CA GLU A 246 17.20 5.26 -12.39
C GLU A 246 16.91 5.42 -10.89
N HIS A 247 15.78 4.88 -10.42
CA HIS A 247 15.39 5.03 -9.02
C HIS A 247 15.80 3.84 -8.13
N GLU A 248 16.69 2.97 -8.62
CA GLU A 248 17.18 1.75 -7.95
C GLU A 248 16.03 0.93 -7.33
N LEU A 249 14.91 0.79 -8.06
CA LEU A 249 13.68 0.24 -7.47
C LEU A 249 13.71 -1.29 -7.30
N TRP A 250 14.77 -1.93 -7.78
CA TRP A 250 14.89 -3.38 -7.83
C TRP A 250 15.60 -3.93 -6.60
N GLU A 251 14.88 -4.68 -5.77
CA GLU A 251 15.47 -5.35 -4.61
C GLU A 251 16.26 -6.59 -5.05
N ARG A 252 17.55 -6.63 -4.68
CA ARG A 252 18.45 -7.78 -4.90
C ARG A 252 18.48 -8.65 -3.64
N PRO A 253 18.07 -9.93 -3.69
CA PRO A 253 18.03 -10.80 -2.52
C PRO A 253 19.45 -11.18 -2.07
N LYS A 254 19.71 -11.16 -0.75
CA LYS A 254 21.01 -11.55 -0.15
C LYS A 254 20.99 -12.96 0.43
N SER A 255 19.83 -13.58 0.64
CA SER A 255 19.66 -14.97 1.08
C SER A 255 18.55 -15.73 0.32
N PRO A 256 18.47 -17.07 0.41
CA PRO A 256 17.41 -17.86 -0.23
C PRO A 256 15.99 -17.51 0.27
N GLU A 257 15.81 -17.28 1.57
CA GLU A 257 14.53 -16.85 2.16
C GLU A 257 14.14 -15.44 1.70
N GLU A 258 15.14 -14.57 1.47
CA GLU A 258 14.90 -13.25 0.87
C GLU A 258 14.52 -13.32 -0.62
N ARG A 259 14.77 -14.42 -1.34
CA ARG A 259 14.44 -14.52 -2.78
C ARG A 259 12.94 -14.51 -3.02
N ASP A 260 12.18 -15.37 -2.34
CA ASP A 260 10.72 -15.44 -2.55
C ASP A 260 10.03 -14.15 -2.09
N ARG A 261 10.55 -13.54 -1.01
CA ARG A 261 10.14 -12.20 -0.56
C ARG A 261 10.39 -11.13 -1.63
N SER A 262 11.62 -11.06 -2.15
CA SER A 262 12.03 -10.07 -3.15
C SER A 262 11.24 -10.21 -4.45
N VAL A 263 10.92 -11.44 -4.89
CA VAL A 263 10.10 -11.68 -6.08
C VAL A 263 8.72 -11.05 -5.92
N LEU A 264 8.06 -11.22 -4.76
CA LEU A 264 6.73 -10.67 -4.54
C LEU A 264 6.74 -9.15 -4.42
N TYR A 265 7.76 -8.56 -3.77
CA TYR A 265 7.95 -7.11 -3.73
C TYR A 265 8.23 -6.52 -5.10
N ASN A 266 9.22 -7.05 -5.83
CA ASN A 266 9.54 -6.58 -7.17
C ASN A 266 8.34 -6.74 -8.12
N THR A 267 7.55 -7.81 -7.98
CA THR A 267 6.31 -7.97 -8.76
C THR A 267 5.30 -6.87 -8.44
N ALA A 268 5.07 -6.56 -7.16
CA ALA A 268 4.17 -5.48 -6.78
C ALA A 268 4.67 -4.11 -7.29
N THR A 269 5.98 -3.84 -7.20
CA THR A 269 6.62 -2.63 -7.73
C THR A 269 6.43 -2.53 -9.24
N VAL A 270 6.77 -3.59 -10.00
CA VAL A 270 6.62 -3.62 -11.46
C VAL A 270 5.17 -3.42 -11.87
N VAL A 271 4.22 -4.09 -11.22
CA VAL A 271 2.78 -3.90 -11.51
C VAL A 271 2.35 -2.47 -11.23
N THR A 272 2.83 -1.86 -10.14
CA THR A 272 2.55 -0.47 -9.79
C THR A 272 3.09 0.49 -10.86
N LEU A 273 4.34 0.28 -11.31
CA LEU A 273 4.96 1.07 -12.38
C LEU A 273 4.23 0.90 -13.71
N VAL A 274 3.86 -0.33 -14.09
CA VAL A 274 3.08 -0.60 -15.31
C VAL A 274 1.76 0.19 -15.28
N ILE A 275 1.03 0.16 -14.18
CA ILE A 275 -0.21 0.93 -14.03
C ILE A 275 0.07 2.43 -14.16
N GLY A 276 1.09 2.95 -13.48
CA GLY A 276 1.47 4.36 -13.55
C GLY A 276 1.84 4.81 -14.96
N VAL A 277 2.67 4.04 -15.66
CA VAL A 277 3.12 4.32 -17.03
C VAL A 277 1.97 4.23 -18.04
N ILE A 278 1.05 3.28 -17.89
CA ILE A 278 -0.16 3.21 -18.72
C ILE A 278 -1.01 4.47 -18.54
N VAL A 279 -1.24 4.90 -17.28
CA VAL A 279 -2.01 6.12 -17.01
C VAL A 279 -1.31 7.35 -17.61
N LEU A 280 0.00 7.46 -17.45
CA LEU A 280 0.81 8.52 -18.06
C LEU A 280 0.67 8.52 -19.60
N HIS A 281 0.78 7.35 -20.22
CA HIS A 281 0.65 7.19 -21.67
C HIS A 281 -0.74 7.63 -22.16
N VAL A 282 -1.81 7.22 -21.48
CA VAL A 282 -3.18 7.64 -21.80
C VAL A 282 -3.37 9.15 -21.63
N ALA A 283 -2.80 9.75 -20.59
CA ALA A 283 -2.83 11.19 -20.39
C ALA A 283 -2.10 11.94 -21.53
N LEU A 284 -0.91 11.47 -21.91
CA LEU A 284 -0.16 12.01 -23.05
C LEU A 284 -0.92 11.88 -24.36
N PHE A 285 -1.54 10.72 -24.61
CA PHE A 285 -2.39 10.50 -25.77
C PHE A 285 -3.52 11.54 -25.84
N GLY A 286 -4.27 11.74 -24.75
CA GLY A 286 -5.35 12.72 -24.70
C GLY A 286 -4.85 14.16 -24.92
N LEU A 287 -3.75 14.53 -24.28
CA LEU A 287 -3.17 15.87 -24.39
C LEU A 287 -2.62 16.16 -25.79
N LEU A 288 -1.95 15.19 -26.42
CA LEU A 288 -1.41 15.31 -27.77
C LEU A 288 -2.52 15.24 -28.83
N LEU A 289 -3.57 14.45 -28.62
CA LEU A 289 -4.77 14.46 -29.45
C LEU A 289 -5.45 15.83 -29.43
N PHE A 290 -5.66 16.39 -28.22
CA PHE A 290 -6.21 17.73 -28.05
C PHE A 290 -5.34 18.78 -28.75
N THR A 291 -4.03 18.71 -28.55
CA THR A 291 -3.06 19.61 -29.18
C THR A 291 -3.12 19.50 -30.70
N ALA A 292 -3.14 18.28 -31.25
CA ALA A 292 -3.25 18.07 -32.69
C ALA A 292 -4.55 18.64 -33.25
N CYS A 293 -5.69 18.40 -32.60
CA CYS A 293 -6.98 18.98 -33.03
C CYS A 293 -6.97 20.51 -32.99
N LEU A 294 -6.25 21.12 -32.05
CA LEU A 294 -6.15 22.56 -31.91
C LEU A 294 -5.21 23.20 -32.95
N THR A 295 -4.08 22.54 -33.26
CA THR A 295 -2.99 23.15 -34.04
C THR A 295 -2.96 22.72 -35.51
N LEU A 296 -3.57 21.59 -35.88
CA LEU A 296 -3.57 21.07 -37.24
C LEU A 296 -4.93 21.25 -37.94
N PRO A 297 -5.02 22.20 -38.89
CA PRO A 297 -6.16 22.28 -39.79
C PRO A 297 -6.29 20.99 -40.62
N PRO A 298 -7.51 20.45 -40.83
CA PRO A 298 -7.74 19.26 -41.64
C PRO A 298 -7.20 19.40 -43.07
N GLU A 299 -7.23 20.61 -43.63
CA GLU A 299 -6.75 20.91 -44.99
C GLU A 299 -5.22 20.76 -45.09
N LEU A 300 -4.50 21.17 -44.05
CA LEU A 300 -3.04 21.03 -43.98
C LEU A 300 -2.65 19.55 -43.89
N LEU A 301 -3.31 18.81 -43.00
CA LEU A 301 -3.05 17.39 -42.82
C LEU A 301 -3.39 16.61 -44.09
N SER A 302 -4.53 16.89 -44.73
CA SER A 302 -4.94 16.27 -45.99
C SER A 302 -3.96 16.52 -47.13
N ARG A 303 -3.43 17.75 -47.23
CA ARG A 303 -2.43 18.09 -48.24
C ARG A 303 -1.13 17.29 -48.08
N ILE A 304 -0.72 17.03 -46.84
CA ILE A 304 0.53 16.30 -46.55
C ILE A 304 0.33 14.79 -46.69
N LEU A 305 -0.79 14.25 -46.21
CA LEU A 305 -1.09 12.82 -46.31
C LEU A 305 -1.54 12.38 -47.71
N GLY A 306 -2.08 13.31 -48.52
CA GLY A 306 -2.50 13.03 -49.89
C GLY A 306 -3.87 12.35 -50.02
N HIS A 307 -4.65 12.31 -48.93
CA HIS A 307 -6.02 11.79 -48.90
C HIS A 307 -6.92 12.66 -48.01
N GLY A 308 -8.24 12.44 -48.08
CA GLY A 308 -9.19 13.09 -47.19
C GLY A 308 -8.96 12.67 -45.74
N VAL A 309 -8.99 13.64 -44.82
CA VAL A 309 -8.68 13.42 -43.40
C VAL A 309 -9.96 13.26 -42.59
N ASN A 310 -9.96 12.24 -41.73
CA ASN A 310 -11.01 11.97 -40.76
C ASN A 310 -10.44 12.04 -39.33
N PHE A 311 -11.32 12.00 -38.32
CA PHE A 311 -10.90 12.00 -36.92
C PHE A 311 -10.01 10.81 -36.55
N SER A 312 -10.12 9.68 -37.27
CA SER A 312 -9.25 8.52 -37.08
C SER A 312 -7.77 8.84 -37.34
N ASP A 313 -7.47 9.76 -38.26
CA ASP A 313 -6.08 10.12 -38.58
C ASP A 313 -5.44 10.94 -37.45
N TYR A 314 -6.25 11.74 -36.74
CA TYR A 314 -5.83 12.40 -35.51
C TYR A 314 -5.60 11.39 -34.38
N LEU A 315 -6.41 10.34 -34.28
CA LEU A 315 -6.23 9.28 -33.29
C LEU A 315 -4.95 8.47 -33.55
N THR A 316 -4.68 8.07 -34.80
CA THR A 316 -3.43 7.35 -35.15
C THR A 316 -2.21 8.24 -34.95
N LEU A 317 -2.29 9.51 -35.34
CA LEU A 317 -1.22 10.48 -35.08
C LEU A 317 -0.95 10.65 -33.58
N ALA A 318 -1.98 10.91 -32.78
CA ALA A 318 -1.85 11.05 -31.33
C ALA A 318 -1.31 9.77 -30.68
N TRP A 319 -1.69 8.60 -31.18
CA TRP A 319 -1.18 7.32 -30.72
C TRP A 319 0.33 7.20 -30.92
N LEU A 320 0.84 7.47 -32.12
CA LEU A 320 2.29 7.42 -32.39
C LEU A 320 3.05 8.46 -31.54
N LEU A 321 2.51 9.68 -31.45
CA LEU A 321 3.11 10.75 -30.66
C LEU A 321 3.18 10.39 -29.18
N ALA A 322 2.13 9.78 -28.63
CA ALA A 322 2.14 9.31 -27.25
C ALA A 322 3.23 8.25 -27.00
N SER A 323 3.45 7.33 -27.96
CA SER A 323 4.54 6.35 -27.86
C SER A 323 5.92 7.02 -27.85
N ILE A 324 6.15 8.01 -28.72
CA ILE A 324 7.41 8.77 -28.77
C ILE A 324 7.60 9.61 -27.49
N ALA A 325 6.55 10.34 -27.09
CA ALA A 325 6.52 11.16 -25.89
C ALA A 325 6.80 10.35 -24.62
N THR A 326 6.24 9.13 -24.53
CA THR A 326 6.48 8.23 -23.40
C THR A 326 7.96 7.87 -23.28
N ILE A 327 8.70 7.71 -24.38
CA ILE A 327 10.16 7.53 -24.31
C ILE A 327 10.84 8.84 -23.86
N GLY A 328 10.40 9.98 -24.39
CA GLY A 328 10.90 11.31 -23.98
C GLY A 328 10.67 11.65 -22.51
N GLY A 329 9.64 11.09 -21.88
CA GLY A 329 9.38 11.25 -20.45
C GLY A 329 10.53 10.78 -19.56
N ALA A 330 11.30 9.79 -20.01
CA ALA A 330 12.48 9.31 -19.29
C ALA A 330 13.50 10.43 -19.07
N LEU A 331 13.68 11.32 -20.05
CA LEU A 331 14.54 12.51 -19.91
C LEU A 331 13.98 13.50 -18.87
N GLY A 332 12.65 13.59 -18.74
CA GLY A 332 11.99 14.44 -17.75
C GLY A 332 12.07 13.88 -16.33
N SER A 333 12.28 12.57 -16.15
CA SER A 333 12.32 11.94 -14.82
C SER A 333 13.60 12.19 -14.05
N GLY A 334 14.71 12.51 -14.73
CA GLY A 334 15.96 12.92 -14.06
C GLY A 334 15.84 14.27 -13.33
N LEU A 335 14.75 15.02 -13.55
CA LEU A 335 14.45 16.27 -12.84
C LEU A 335 13.46 16.07 -11.69
N GLU A 336 12.92 14.86 -11.53
CA GLU A 336 11.94 14.53 -10.51
C GLU A 336 12.61 14.33 -9.15
N ASP A 337 11.92 14.74 -8.08
CA ASP A 337 12.47 14.54 -6.75
C ASP A 337 12.42 13.07 -6.39
N ASP A 338 13.60 12.50 -6.16
CA ASP A 338 13.84 11.09 -5.88
C ASP A 338 13.00 10.56 -4.69
N ALA A 339 12.68 11.44 -3.74
CA ALA A 339 11.79 11.15 -2.61
C ALA A 339 10.30 11.02 -3.03
N ALA A 340 9.84 11.82 -3.99
CA ALA A 340 8.45 11.80 -4.47
C ALA A 340 8.16 10.52 -5.28
N VAL A 341 9.10 10.09 -6.12
CA VAL A 341 8.97 8.84 -6.89
C VAL A 341 9.00 7.64 -5.94
N ARG A 342 9.92 7.60 -4.98
CA ARG A 342 9.97 6.52 -3.98
C ARG A 342 8.74 6.47 -3.09
N GLU A 343 8.18 7.63 -2.69
CA GLU A 343 6.92 7.69 -1.93
C GLU A 343 5.72 7.09 -2.68
N ALA A 344 5.77 7.13 -4.01
CA ALA A 344 4.70 6.63 -4.87
C ALA A 344 4.97 5.23 -5.43
N ALA A 345 6.21 4.73 -5.37
CA ALA A 345 6.58 3.39 -5.79
C ALA A 345 6.51 2.37 -4.63
N TYR A 346 6.70 2.82 -3.39
CA TYR A 346 6.83 1.96 -2.22
C TYR A 346 5.82 2.25 -1.11
N GLY A 347 5.32 1.19 -0.48
CA GLY A 347 4.58 1.26 0.78
C GLY A 347 5.39 1.91 1.91
N VAL A 348 4.71 2.39 2.95
CA VAL A 348 5.35 3.14 4.05
C VAL A 348 6.43 2.29 4.74
N ARG A 349 6.14 1.01 4.99
CA ARG A 349 7.08 0.06 5.61
C ARG A 349 8.28 -0.30 4.75
N GLN A 350 8.06 -0.52 3.46
CA GLN A 350 9.15 -0.82 2.52
C GLN A 350 10.15 0.34 2.47
N ARG A 351 9.67 1.59 2.51
CA ARG A 351 10.53 2.79 2.59
C ARG A 351 11.35 2.84 3.88
N GLN A 352 10.71 2.64 5.03
CA GLN A 352 11.41 2.66 6.32
C GLN A 352 12.54 1.61 6.36
N ARG A 353 12.32 0.41 5.81
CA ARG A 353 13.35 -0.63 5.72
C ARG A 353 14.53 -0.22 4.84
N ILE A 354 14.25 0.38 3.67
CA ILE A 354 15.29 0.86 2.75
C ILE A 354 16.09 2.00 3.39
N GLU A 355 15.43 2.94 4.07
CA GLU A 355 16.08 4.04 4.80
C GLU A 355 16.98 3.53 5.94
N GLN A 356 16.51 2.55 6.73
CA GLN A 356 17.32 1.90 7.76
C GLN A 356 18.54 1.17 7.18
N THR A 357 18.39 0.55 6.01
CA THR A 357 19.51 -0.14 5.33
C THR A 357 20.50 0.87 4.72
N ARG A 358 20.03 2.05 4.28
CA ARG A 358 20.85 3.14 3.74
C ARG A 358 21.51 4.01 4.81
N GLN A 359 21.15 3.87 6.09
CA GLN A 359 21.85 4.47 7.23
C GLN A 359 22.78 3.46 7.94
N PRO A 360 23.93 3.05 7.37
CA PRO A 360 24.97 2.45 8.19
C PRO A 360 25.69 3.54 8.98
N CYS A 361 25.52 3.50 10.31
CA CYS A 361 26.44 4.05 11.31
C CYS A 361 26.71 5.57 11.29
N GLN A 362 25.83 6.38 11.89
CA GLN A 362 26.24 7.63 12.55
C GLN A 362 26.23 7.52 14.09
N ILE A 363 25.82 6.38 14.65
CA ILE A 363 25.79 6.14 16.09
C ILE A 363 26.88 5.11 16.41
N GLY A 364 28.14 5.55 16.36
CA GLY A 364 29.28 4.65 16.55
C GLY A 364 30.67 5.27 16.56
N CYS A 365 30.81 6.59 16.74
CA CYS A 365 32.09 7.22 17.03
C CYS A 365 31.94 8.27 18.14
N SER A 366 31.64 7.82 19.35
CA SER A 366 31.91 8.58 20.57
C SER A 366 32.40 7.65 21.68
N THR A 367 33.43 6.85 21.39
CA THR A 367 34.24 6.25 22.45
C THR A 367 35.19 7.32 22.97
N GLY A 368 34.88 7.78 24.17
CA GLY A 368 35.58 8.86 24.86
C GLY A 368 37.07 8.58 25.03
N ARG A 369 37.87 9.58 24.67
CA ARG A 369 39.24 9.72 25.14
C ARG A 369 39.19 10.66 26.35
N GLN A 370 39.15 10.09 27.56
CA GLN A 370 39.48 10.84 28.78
C GLN A 370 40.96 11.26 28.71
N PRO A 371 41.31 12.54 28.91
CA PRO A 371 42.68 12.91 29.21
C PRO A 371 42.98 12.58 30.68
N GLY A 372 44.01 11.77 30.92
CA GLY A 372 44.48 11.41 32.26
C GLY A 372 44.98 12.62 33.06
N PRO A 373 45.01 12.52 34.40
CA PRO A 373 45.39 13.62 35.27
C PRO A 373 46.90 13.90 35.17
N GLY A 374 47.24 15.17 34.93
CA GLY A 374 48.62 15.65 35.04
C GLY A 374 49.08 15.60 36.49
N PHE A 375 50.25 14.98 36.71
CA PHE A 375 51.00 15.10 37.95
C PHE A 375 51.73 16.46 37.99
N VAL A 376 51.82 16.97 39.22
CA VAL A 376 52.53 18.18 39.68
C VAL A 376 53.98 18.25 39.23
#